data_AF-A0A0D2KG48-F1
#
_entry.id   AF-A0A0D2KG48-F1
#
_cell.length_a   1.000
_cell.length_b   1.000
_cell.length_c   1.000
_cell.angle_alpha   90.00
_cell.angle_beta   90.00
_cell.angle_gamma   90.00
#
_symmetry.space_group_name_H-M   'P 1'
#
loop_
_entity.id
_entity.type
_entity.pdbx_description
1 polymer ?
#
loop_
_entity_poly.entity_id
_entity_poly.type
_entity_poly.pdbx_seq_one_letter_code
_entity_poly.pdbx_strand_id
1 'polypeptide(L)'
;LQKGASSARSDDTKSLKSAIIDWLVPAGEPLIPPIARNIKIDRGFNHEITGSLLCPAGVNWKDNDVKQKLRTGEYSVSGDQWPIFLYASYKYDETDPWKGLLQSAILVKTFKHIFTSPSSVDREAKATRSGNARIHGMTSVTCASIVYAATQV
;
A
#
# COMPACT_ATOMS: atom_id res chain seq x y z
N LEU A 1 -23.75 9.37 9.48
CA LEU A 1 -22.36 9.60 9.00
C LEU A 1 -21.52 8.32 8.98
N GLN A 2 -21.44 7.56 10.08
CA GLN A 2 -20.61 6.34 10.15
C GLN A 2 -20.92 5.28 9.07
N LYS A 3 -22.20 5.03 8.75
CA LYS A 3 -22.58 4.05 7.73
C LYS A 3 -21.98 4.37 6.35
N GLY A 4 -22.05 5.63 5.93
CA GLY A 4 -21.48 6.07 4.65
C GLY A 4 -19.95 5.96 4.61
N ALA A 5 -19.28 6.37 5.69
CA ALA A 5 -17.82 6.24 5.82
C ALA A 5 -17.36 4.78 5.78
N SER A 6 -18.05 3.89 6.51
CA SER A 6 -17.76 2.45 6.50
C SER A 6 -18.00 1.82 5.12
N SER A 7 -19.06 2.21 4.42
CA SER A 7 -19.34 1.75 3.06
C SER A 7 -18.26 2.20 2.07
N ALA A 8 -17.89 3.48 2.07
CA ALA A 8 -16.83 4.00 1.20
C ALA A 8 -15.50 3.28 1.46
N ARG A 9 -15.12 3.10 2.72
CA ARG A 9 -13.92 2.34 3.11
C ARG A 9 -13.95 0.91 2.59
N SER A 10 -15.10 0.24 2.70
CA SER A 10 -15.26 -1.13 2.21
C SER A 10 -15.10 -1.22 0.69
N ASP A 11 -15.62 -0.25 -0.06
CA ASP A 11 -15.51 -0.19 -1.52
C ASP A 11 -14.05 0.06 -1.96
N ASP A 12 -13.35 0.98 -1.27
CA ASP A 12 -11.92 1.24 -1.48
C ASP A 12 -11.11 -0.03 -1.23
N THR A 13 -11.26 -0.65 -0.05
CA THR A 13 -10.57 -1.91 0.30
C THR A 13 -10.85 -3.02 -0.72
N LYS A 14 -12.10 -3.15 -1.18
CA LYS A 14 -12.50 -4.18 -2.15
C LYS A 14 -11.82 -3.97 -3.51
N SER A 15 -11.79 -2.72 -3.99
CA SER A 15 -11.21 -2.41 -5.30
C SER A 15 -9.68 -2.47 -5.30
N LEU A 16 -9.04 -2.07 -4.21
CA LEU A 16 -7.58 -2.12 -4.05
C LEU A 16 -7.05 -3.55 -3.89
N LYS A 17 -7.83 -4.45 -3.31
CA LYS A 17 -7.42 -5.84 -3.03
C LYS A 17 -6.82 -6.54 -4.25
N SER A 18 -7.37 -6.34 -5.45
CA SER A 18 -6.81 -6.92 -6.68
C SER A 18 -5.76 -6.01 -7.33
N ALA A 19 -5.96 -4.69 -7.28
CA ALA A 19 -5.10 -3.73 -7.95
C ALA A 19 -3.68 -3.71 -7.37
N ILE A 20 -3.55 -3.80 -6.04
CA ILE A 20 -2.25 -3.81 -5.35
C ILE A 20 -1.35 -4.94 -5.86
N ILE A 21 -1.91 -6.12 -6.16
CA ILE A 21 -1.14 -7.25 -6.68
C ILE A 21 -0.46 -6.91 -8.00
N ASP A 22 -1.14 -6.16 -8.87
CA ASP A 22 -0.60 -5.71 -10.15
C ASP A 22 0.52 -4.66 -9.99
N TRP A 23 0.71 -4.12 -8.77
CA TRP A 23 1.73 -3.11 -8.47
C TRP A 23 2.92 -3.66 -7.68
N LEU A 24 2.86 -4.92 -7.23
CA LEU A 24 3.92 -5.53 -6.43
C LEU A 24 5.20 -5.80 -7.23
N VAL A 25 5.07 -6.04 -8.53
CA VAL A 25 6.17 -6.31 -9.46
C VAL A 25 6.07 -5.40 -10.69
N PRO A 26 7.19 -5.15 -11.39
CA PRO A 26 7.16 -4.47 -12.68
C PRO A 26 6.18 -5.13 -13.66
N ALA A 27 5.60 -4.31 -14.54
CA ALA A 27 4.65 -4.80 -15.54
C ALA A 27 5.32 -5.86 -16.44
N GLY A 28 4.71 -7.04 -16.52
CA GLY A 28 5.20 -8.17 -17.31
C GLY A 28 6.01 -9.20 -16.52
N GLU A 29 6.37 -8.91 -15.26
CA GLU A 29 7.02 -9.90 -14.39
C GLU A 29 5.99 -10.75 -13.63
N PRO A 30 6.21 -12.06 -13.50
CA PRO A 30 5.34 -12.92 -12.70
C PRO A 30 5.63 -12.77 -11.20
N LEU A 31 4.59 -12.77 -10.38
CA LEU A 31 4.72 -13.02 -8.94
C LEU A 31 5.00 -14.49 -8.69
N ILE A 32 6.07 -14.77 -7.93
CA ILE A 32 6.48 -16.12 -7.58
C ILE A 32 6.61 -16.23 -6.05
N PRO A 33 5.79 -17.07 -5.38
CA PRO A 33 4.64 -17.79 -5.93
C PRO A 33 3.49 -16.84 -6.36
N PRO A 34 2.57 -17.26 -7.24
CA PRO A 34 1.43 -16.43 -7.62
C PRO A 34 0.54 -16.09 -6.42
N ILE A 35 0.13 -14.82 -6.30
CA ILE A 35 -0.83 -14.38 -5.27
C ILE A 35 -2.25 -14.38 -5.85
N ALA A 36 -3.16 -15.09 -5.21
CA ALA A 36 -4.57 -15.07 -5.58
C ALA A 36 -5.19 -13.66 -5.38
N ARG A 37 -5.87 -13.15 -6.42
CA ARG A 37 -6.48 -11.80 -6.40
C ARG A 37 -7.65 -11.67 -5.42
N ASN A 38 -8.37 -12.76 -5.19
CA ASN A 38 -9.58 -12.85 -4.36
C ASN A 38 -9.33 -13.44 -2.96
N ILE A 39 -8.14 -13.96 -2.66
CA ILE A 39 -7.81 -14.59 -1.37
C ILE A 39 -6.63 -13.82 -0.72
N LYS A 40 -6.63 -13.69 0.60
CA LYS A 40 -5.60 -12.95 1.36
C LYS A 40 -4.68 -13.85 2.21
N ILE A 41 -4.93 -15.17 2.26
CA ILE A 41 -4.22 -16.09 3.16
C ILE A 41 -2.71 -16.13 2.91
N ASP A 42 -2.32 -16.06 1.64
CA ASP A 42 -0.92 -16.08 1.20
C ASP A 42 -0.33 -14.67 1.07
N ARG A 43 -0.94 -13.64 1.68
CA ARG A 43 -0.40 -12.26 1.65
C ARG A 43 0.24 -11.91 2.98
N GLY A 44 0.78 -10.70 3.05
CA GLY A 44 1.48 -10.21 4.24
C GLY A 44 2.79 -10.96 4.45
N PHE A 45 3.11 -11.32 5.68
CA PHE A 45 4.38 -11.99 6.01
C PHE A 45 4.49 -13.43 5.46
N ASN A 46 3.39 -14.03 5.00
CA ASN A 46 3.39 -15.38 4.41
C ASN A 46 3.98 -15.42 2.99
N HIS A 47 4.20 -14.27 2.35
CA HIS A 47 4.75 -14.19 0.99
C HIS A 47 5.93 -13.24 0.93
N GLU A 48 6.95 -13.61 0.15
CA GLU A 48 8.24 -12.93 0.12
C GLU A 48 8.12 -11.43 -0.21
N ILE A 49 7.41 -11.09 -1.29
CA ILE A 49 7.26 -9.71 -1.75
C ILE A 49 6.42 -8.86 -0.78
N THR A 50 5.19 -9.30 -0.44
CA THR A 50 4.35 -8.53 0.49
C THR A 50 4.95 -8.45 1.89
N GLY A 51 5.62 -9.51 2.35
CA GLY A 51 6.30 -9.53 3.64
C GLY A 51 7.46 -8.54 3.68
N SER A 52 8.27 -8.49 2.61
CA SER A 52 9.35 -7.51 2.50
C SER A 52 8.85 -6.07 2.55
N LEU A 53 7.69 -5.77 1.96
CA LEU A 53 7.08 -4.44 1.95
C LEU A 53 6.45 -4.05 3.30
N LEU A 54 5.93 -5.02 4.04
CA LEU A 54 5.37 -4.80 5.38
C LEU A 54 6.41 -4.86 6.50
N CYS A 55 7.61 -5.36 6.20
CA CYS A 55 8.69 -5.42 7.17
C CYS A 55 8.97 -4.00 7.71
N PRO A 56 9.16 -3.84 9.04
CA PRO A 56 9.48 -2.55 9.61
C PRO A 56 10.71 -1.91 8.97
N ALA A 57 10.65 -0.60 8.77
CA ALA A 57 11.79 0.18 8.32
C ALA A 57 12.97 0.03 9.31
N GLY A 58 14.18 -0.22 8.78
CA GLY A 58 15.37 -0.53 9.57
C GLY A 58 15.51 -2.00 9.97
N VAL A 59 14.51 -2.85 9.70
CA VAL A 59 14.61 -4.30 9.94
C VAL A 59 14.99 -5.01 8.65
N ASN A 60 15.98 -5.91 8.73
CA ASN A 60 16.45 -6.65 7.57
C ASN A 60 15.55 -7.85 7.27
N TRP A 61 14.62 -7.68 6.33
CA TRP A 61 13.77 -8.79 5.86
C TRP A 61 14.56 -9.99 5.34
N LYS A 62 15.81 -9.85 4.88
CA LYS A 62 16.61 -11.00 4.39
C LYS A 62 17.03 -11.97 5.50
N ASP A 63 16.95 -11.56 6.76
CA ASP A 63 17.23 -12.41 7.90
C ASP A 63 16.09 -13.43 8.10
N ASN A 64 16.41 -14.72 8.00
CA ASN A 64 15.43 -15.80 8.13
C ASN A 64 14.80 -15.87 9.53
N ASP A 65 15.53 -15.50 10.59
CA ASP A 65 15.00 -15.46 11.95
C ASP A 65 13.93 -14.37 12.07
N VAL A 66 14.22 -13.18 11.52
CA VAL A 66 13.27 -12.06 11.44
C VAL A 66 12.02 -12.47 10.65
N LYS A 67 12.18 -13.07 9.46
CA LYS A 67 11.03 -13.55 8.67
C LYS A 67 10.17 -14.52 9.46
N GLN A 68 10.80 -15.48 10.13
CA GLN A 68 10.07 -16.50 10.87
C GLN A 68 9.32 -15.89 12.05
N LYS A 69 9.95 -15.01 12.83
CA LYS A 69 9.31 -14.34 13.96
C LYS A 69 8.17 -13.41 13.53
N LEU A 70 8.29 -12.73 12.40
CA LEU A 70 7.20 -11.92 11.84
C LEU A 70 6.04 -12.79 11.34
N ARG A 71 6.31 -14.00 10.80
CA ARG A 71 5.29 -14.96 10.37
C ARG A 71 4.56 -15.61 11.55
N THR A 72 5.29 -15.98 12.60
CA THR A 72 4.69 -16.61 13.80
C THR A 72 4.05 -15.59 14.73
N GLY A 73 4.37 -14.30 14.59
CA GLY A 73 3.89 -13.23 15.45
C GLY A 73 4.72 -13.06 16.73
N GLU A 74 5.84 -13.78 16.86
CA GLU A 74 6.81 -13.59 17.96
C GLU A 74 7.49 -12.21 17.89
N TYR A 75 7.67 -11.68 16.67
CA TYR A 75 8.04 -10.29 16.48
C TYR A 75 6.76 -9.46 16.34
N SER A 76 6.36 -8.79 17.43
CA SER A 76 5.25 -7.84 17.40
C SER A 76 5.73 -6.51 16.82
N VAL A 77 5.14 -6.10 15.70
CA VAL A 77 5.42 -4.79 15.07
C VAL A 77 4.59 -3.72 15.78
N SER A 78 5.28 -2.79 16.45
CA SER A 78 4.62 -1.67 17.13
C SER A 78 4.13 -0.60 16.13
N GLY A 79 3.17 0.24 16.53
CA GLY A 79 2.59 1.26 15.64
C GLY A 79 3.54 2.38 15.21
N ASP A 80 4.66 2.55 15.93
CA ASP A 80 5.77 3.43 15.59
C ASP A 80 6.79 2.78 14.63
N GLN A 81 6.71 1.46 14.44
CA GLN A 81 7.52 0.72 13.48
C GLN A 81 6.84 0.71 12.11
N TRP A 82 7.14 1.74 11.35
CA TRP A 82 6.52 1.94 10.04
C TRP A 82 6.98 0.90 9.03
N PRO A 83 6.07 0.37 8.19
CA PRO A 83 6.44 -0.58 7.16
C PRO A 83 7.23 0.11 6.03
N ILE A 84 8.21 -0.60 5.47
CA ILE A 84 9.12 -0.05 4.46
C ILE A 84 8.39 0.42 3.18
N PHE A 85 7.18 -0.11 2.89
CA PHE A 85 6.39 0.33 1.74
C PHE A 85 6.01 1.81 1.81
N LEU A 86 6.09 2.49 2.96
CA LEU A 86 5.82 3.94 3.02
C LEU A 86 6.93 4.77 2.38
N TYR A 87 8.14 4.22 2.26
CA TYR A 87 9.32 4.97 1.84
C TYR A 87 9.54 4.93 0.33
N ALA A 88 10.02 6.03 -0.23
CA ALA A 88 10.45 6.13 -1.62
C ALA A 88 11.46 5.02 -1.94
N SER A 89 11.23 4.32 -3.06
CA SER A 89 12.04 3.17 -3.49
C SER A 89 12.20 2.05 -2.44
N TYR A 90 11.34 2.01 -1.41
CA TYR A 90 11.41 1.06 -0.30
C TYR A 90 12.76 1.08 0.43
N LYS A 91 13.32 2.28 0.61
CA LYS A 91 14.60 2.48 1.29
C LYS A 91 14.43 3.40 2.50
N TYR A 92 14.88 2.93 3.65
CA TYR A 92 14.94 3.69 4.88
C TYR A 92 16.35 4.23 5.08
N ASP A 93 16.45 5.50 5.48
CA ASP A 93 17.70 6.19 5.77
C ASP A 93 17.74 6.47 7.28
N GLU A 94 18.60 5.78 8.02
CA GLU A 94 18.73 5.95 9.47
C GLU A 94 19.23 7.34 9.87
N THR A 95 19.94 8.02 8.97
CA THR A 95 20.46 9.37 9.22
C THR A 95 19.44 10.47 8.92
N ASP A 96 18.43 10.16 8.09
CA ASP A 96 17.31 11.04 7.77
C ASP A 96 15.99 10.23 7.64
N PRO A 97 15.35 9.88 8.77
CA PRO A 97 14.14 9.05 8.78
C PRO A 97 12.93 9.63 8.05
N TRP A 98 12.93 10.94 7.74
CA TRP A 98 11.84 11.59 7.02
C TRP A 98 11.99 11.50 5.51
N LYS A 99 13.19 11.15 5.04
CA LYS A 99 13.53 11.08 3.63
C LYS A 99 12.69 10.05 2.90
N GLY A 100 11.92 10.53 1.92
CA GLY A 100 11.09 9.66 1.10
C GLY A 100 9.88 9.06 1.83
N LEU A 101 9.60 9.45 3.08
CA LEU A 101 8.44 8.99 3.81
C LEU A 101 7.14 9.39 3.08
N LEU A 102 6.20 8.45 2.98
CA LEU A 102 4.92 8.56 2.26
C LEU A 102 5.05 8.85 0.75
N GLN A 103 6.17 8.47 0.14
CA GLN A 103 6.46 8.76 -1.28
C GLN A 103 6.71 7.50 -2.13
N SER A 104 6.35 6.32 -1.63
CA SER A 104 6.49 5.10 -2.42
C SER A 104 5.54 5.05 -3.61
N ALA A 105 5.96 4.35 -4.66
CA ALA A 105 5.14 4.20 -5.87
C ALA A 105 3.80 3.51 -5.56
N ILE A 106 3.80 2.46 -4.72
CA ILE A 106 2.58 1.74 -4.35
C ILE A 106 1.60 2.64 -3.61
N LEU A 107 2.08 3.50 -2.70
CA LEU A 107 1.22 4.44 -1.97
C LEU A 107 0.65 5.52 -2.89
N VAL A 108 1.45 6.05 -3.81
CA VAL A 108 0.99 7.01 -4.81
C VAL A 108 -0.06 6.39 -5.72
N LYS A 109 0.12 5.13 -6.15
CA LYS A 109 -0.88 4.40 -6.94
C LYS A 109 -2.17 4.18 -6.16
N THR A 110 -2.08 3.79 -4.88
CA THR A 110 -3.24 3.66 -3.98
C THR A 110 -3.99 4.97 -3.83
N PHE A 111 -3.28 6.09 -3.61
CA PHE A 111 -3.88 7.41 -3.52
C PHE A 111 -4.64 7.76 -4.80
N LYS A 112 -4.01 7.59 -5.96
CA LYS A 112 -4.66 7.83 -7.26
C LYS A 112 -5.89 6.95 -7.44
N HIS A 113 -5.81 5.67 -7.10
CA HIS A 113 -6.92 4.72 -7.23
C HIS A 113 -8.14 5.14 -6.40
N ILE A 114 -7.94 5.58 -5.16
CA ILE A 114 -9.00 6.03 -4.24
C ILE A 114 -9.55 7.40 -4.65
N PHE A 115 -8.66 8.39 -4.81
CA PHE A 115 -9.07 9.79 -4.88
C PHE A 115 -9.26 10.27 -6.32
N THR A 116 -8.60 9.68 -7.31
CA THR A 116 -8.78 10.09 -8.72
C THR A 116 -9.67 9.10 -9.45
N SER A 117 -9.13 8.00 -9.96
CA SER A 117 -9.91 6.84 -10.39
C SER A 117 -9.01 5.61 -10.50
N PRO A 118 -9.58 4.39 -10.44
CA PRO A 118 -8.81 3.18 -10.74
C PRO A 118 -8.14 3.21 -12.12
N SER A 119 -8.79 3.85 -13.10
CA SER A 119 -8.30 3.93 -14.48
C SER A 119 -7.18 4.96 -14.71
N SER A 120 -6.94 5.88 -13.78
CA SER A 120 -5.94 6.96 -13.93
C SER A 120 -4.59 6.63 -13.28
N VAL A 121 -4.44 5.44 -12.70
CA VAL A 121 -3.22 5.04 -11.98
C VAL A 121 -2.00 5.06 -12.91
N ASP A 122 -2.13 4.44 -14.10
CA ASP A 122 -1.04 4.29 -15.08
C ASP A 122 -1.27 5.07 -16.40
N ARG A 123 -2.38 5.81 -16.54
CA ARG A 123 -2.76 6.53 -17.77
C ARG A 123 -3.42 7.87 -17.45
N GLU A 124 -3.41 8.79 -18.42
CA GLU A 124 -4.28 9.97 -18.33
C GLU A 124 -5.75 9.56 -18.19
N ALA A 125 -6.45 10.22 -17.27
CA ALA A 125 -7.80 9.86 -16.87
C ALA A 125 -8.80 10.07 -18.02
N LYS A 126 -9.14 9.00 -18.75
CA LYS A 126 -10.32 8.94 -19.63
C LYS A 126 -11.53 8.44 -18.85
N ALA A 127 -11.89 9.14 -17.77
CA ALA A 127 -13.02 8.76 -16.93
C ALA A 127 -14.32 9.41 -17.44
N THR A 128 -15.40 8.62 -17.55
CA THR A 128 -16.76 9.13 -17.84
C THR A 128 -17.43 9.74 -16.62
N ARG A 129 -16.87 9.51 -15.42
CA ARG A 129 -17.33 10.07 -14.14
C ARG A 129 -16.20 10.80 -13.44
N SER A 130 -16.54 11.88 -12.75
CA SER A 130 -15.59 12.63 -11.92
C SER A 130 -15.05 11.75 -10.79
N GLY A 131 -13.75 11.84 -10.55
CA GLY A 131 -13.09 11.22 -9.39
C GLY A 131 -13.44 11.88 -8.06
N ASN A 132 -13.19 11.19 -6.95
CA ASN A 132 -13.49 11.68 -5.59
C ASN A 132 -12.82 13.04 -5.29
N ALA A 133 -11.57 13.23 -5.71
CA ALA A 133 -10.82 14.47 -5.57
C ALA A 133 -11.54 15.61 -6.29
N ARG A 134 -12.02 15.39 -7.51
CA ARG A 134 -12.78 16.40 -8.27
C ARG A 134 -14.15 16.67 -7.64
N ILE A 135 -14.86 15.64 -7.21
CA ILE A 135 -16.18 15.75 -6.56
C ILE A 135 -16.08 16.59 -5.28
N HIS A 136 -14.99 16.43 -4.52
CA HIS A 136 -14.78 17.11 -3.25
C HIS A 136 -13.85 18.34 -3.35
N GLY A 137 -13.50 18.79 -4.55
CA GLY A 137 -12.67 19.98 -4.76
C GLY A 137 -11.24 19.88 -4.19
N MET A 138 -10.70 18.68 -4.06
CA MET A 138 -9.32 18.46 -3.60
C MET A 138 -8.33 18.91 -4.66
N THR A 139 -7.51 19.90 -4.33
CA THR A 139 -6.45 20.44 -5.20
C THR A 139 -5.05 19.98 -4.80
N SER A 140 -4.90 19.43 -3.59
CA SER A 140 -3.64 18.94 -3.06
C SER A 140 -3.84 17.69 -2.20
N VAL A 141 -2.78 16.90 -2.04
CA VAL A 141 -2.73 15.82 -1.06
C VAL A 141 -2.64 16.43 0.34
N THR A 142 -3.50 15.99 1.26
CA THR A 142 -3.46 16.37 2.68
C THR A 142 -2.90 15.22 3.52
N CYS A 143 -2.39 15.54 4.71
CA CYS A 143 -1.92 14.53 5.68
C CYS A 143 -2.98 13.44 5.93
N ALA A 144 -4.23 13.85 6.19
CA ALA A 144 -5.33 12.89 6.41
C ALA A 144 -5.59 11.99 5.20
N SER A 145 -5.53 12.53 3.98
CA SER A 145 -5.79 11.77 2.76
C SER A 145 -4.68 10.76 2.41
N ILE A 146 -3.41 11.12 2.64
CA ILE A 146 -2.29 10.21 2.39
C ILE A 146 -2.18 9.13 3.46
N VAL A 147 -2.45 9.48 4.73
CA VAL A 147 -2.51 8.51 5.83
C VAL A 147 -3.68 7.54 5.60
N TYR A 148 -4.84 8.04 5.17
CA TYR A 148 -5.95 7.16 4.79
C TYR A 148 -5.54 6.17 3.70
N ALA A 149 -4.90 6.63 2.62
CA ALA A 149 -4.39 5.76 1.56
C ALA A 149 -3.38 4.73 2.10
N ALA A 150 -2.49 5.12 3.01
CA ALA A 150 -1.52 4.22 3.63
C ALA A 150 -2.18 3.10 4.45
N THR A 151 -3.31 3.37 5.11
CA THR A 151 -4.07 2.35 5.86
C THR A 151 -4.83 1.35 4.97
N GLN A 152 -4.91 1.60 3.65
CA GLN A 152 -5.62 0.74 2.70
C GLN A 152 -4.71 -0.26 1.96
N VAL A 153 -3.39 -0.10 2.06
CA VAL A 153 -2.39 -0.97 1.42
C VAL A 153 -2.23 -2.26 2.22
#